data_AF-A0A2U1MLW5-F1
#
_entry.id   AF-A0A2U1MLW5-F1
#
_cell.length_a   1.000
_cell.length_b   1.000
_cell.length_c   1.000
_cell.angle_alpha   90.00
_cell.angle_beta   90.00
_cell.angle_gamma   90.00
#
_symmetry.space_group_name_H-M   'P 1'
#
loop_
_entity.id
_entity.type
_entity.pdbx_description
1 polymer ?
#
loop_
_entity_poly.entity_id
_entity_poly.type
_entity_poly.pdbx_seq_one_letter_code
_entity_poly.pdbx_strand_id
1 'polypeptide(L)'
;MASMPNFEELKEMCGSDEIKDCFKFLFVQEEGQIEGLIRKVREWSDGMHEKILKFGQMMEEGQNFSHLDVPAMDGMECLIEAQARNGVILHALVAKSIKDGKVGDECLTA
;
A
#
# COMPACT_ATOMS: atom_id res chain seq x y z
N MET A 1 -5.58 -14.11 -16.13
CA MET A 1 -4.28 -13.46 -15.84
C MET A 1 -3.27 -14.14 -16.73
N ALA A 2 -2.47 -13.39 -17.50
CA ALA A 2 -1.39 -13.99 -18.26
C ALA A 2 -0.36 -14.48 -17.25
N SER A 3 -0.17 -15.79 -17.14
CA SER A 3 0.95 -16.35 -16.39
C SER A 3 2.21 -15.74 -16.97
N MET A 4 3.08 -15.19 -16.11
CA MET A 4 4.41 -14.81 -16.53
C MET A 4 5.01 -16.04 -17.24
N PRO A 5 5.38 -15.96 -18.53
CA PRO A 5 5.81 -17.14 -19.25
C PRO A 5 7.01 -17.71 -18.52
N ASN A 6 7.06 -19.04 -18.37
CA ASN A 6 8.21 -19.70 -17.76
C ASN A 6 9.47 -19.21 -18.49
N PHE A 7 10.47 -18.73 -17.73
CA PHE A 7 11.70 -18.19 -18.29
C PHE A 7 12.37 -19.15 -19.27
N GLU A 8 12.25 -20.46 -19.04
CA GLU A 8 12.78 -21.47 -19.95
C GLU A 8 11.98 -21.61 -21.26
N GLU A 9 10.66 -21.37 -21.28
CA GLU A 9 9.87 -21.31 -22.52
C GLU A 9 10.20 -20.05 -23.33
N LEU A 10 10.40 -18.91 -22.66
CA LEU A 10 10.85 -17.66 -23.30
C LEU A 10 12.21 -17.84 -23.97
N LYS A 11 13.14 -18.51 -23.30
CA LYS A 11 14.47 -18.84 -23.82
C LYS A 11 14.41 -19.73 -25.06
N GLU A 12 13.54 -20.74 -25.05
CA GLU A 12 13.34 -21.64 -26.18
C GLU A 12 12.73 -20.89 -27.40
N MET A 13 11.80 -19.97 -27.15
CA MET A 13 11.19 -19.12 -28.19
C MET A 13 12.14 -18.06 -28.77
N CYS A 14 13.10 -17.58 -27.99
CA CYS A 14 13.99 -16.50 -28.42
C CYS A 14 15.11 -16.97 -29.36
N GLY A 15 15.49 -18.25 -29.31
CA GLY A 15 16.55 -18.82 -30.14
C GLY A 15 17.93 -18.14 -30.02
N SER A 16 18.11 -17.22 -29.07
CA SER A 16 19.26 -16.35 -28.91
C SER A 16 19.50 -16.03 -27.44
N ASP A 17 20.75 -16.18 -27.01
CA ASP A 17 21.19 -15.86 -25.64
C ASP A 17 21.10 -14.36 -25.33
N GLU A 18 21.26 -13.47 -26.32
CA GLU A 18 21.13 -12.01 -26.12
C GLU A 18 19.70 -11.58 -25.81
N ILE A 19 18.72 -12.13 -26.52
CA ILE A 19 17.30 -11.80 -26.30
C ILE A 19 16.84 -12.34 -24.93
N LYS A 20 17.33 -13.52 -24.55
CA LYS A 20 17.14 -14.11 -23.21
C LYS A 20 17.66 -13.18 -22.09
N ASP A 21 18.84 -12.60 -22.27
CA ASP A 21 19.42 -11.69 -21.26
C ASP A 21 18.67 -10.34 -21.20
N CYS A 22 18.16 -9.85 -22.32
CA CYS A 22 17.25 -8.69 -22.35
C CYS A 22 15.97 -8.94 -21.54
N PHE A 23 15.34 -10.11 -21.66
CA PHE A 23 14.15 -10.45 -20.87
C PHE A 23 14.47 -10.55 -19.38
N LYS A 24 15.57 -11.21 -18.99
CA LYS A 24 16.01 -11.24 -17.58
C LYS A 24 16.13 -9.85 -16.99
N PHE A 25 16.81 -8.96 -17.72
CA PHE A 25 17.00 -7.59 -17.26
C PHE A 25 15.66 -6.86 -17.07
N LEU A 26 14.74 -6.98 -18.03
CA LEU A 26 13.40 -6.37 -17.93
C LEU A 26 12.61 -6.90 -16.74
N PHE A 27 12.58 -8.22 -16.52
CA PHE A 27 11.85 -8.82 -15.40
C PHE A 27 12.46 -8.44 -14.06
N VAL A 28 13.79 -8.53 -13.90
CA VAL A 28 14.47 -8.13 -12.66
C VAL A 28 14.25 -6.64 -12.36
N GLN A 29 14.24 -5.79 -13.40
CA GLN A 29 13.96 -4.37 -13.24
C GLN A 29 12.50 -4.10 -12.87
N GLU A 30 11.55 -4.86 -13.42
CA GLU A 30 10.12 -4.76 -13.08
C GLU A 30 9.87 -5.25 -11.64
N GLU A 31 10.40 -6.41 -11.26
CA GLU A 31 10.32 -6.96 -9.91
C GLU A 31 10.89 -5.98 -8.87
N GLY A 32 12.09 -5.43 -9.12
CA GLY A 32 12.69 -4.44 -8.23
C GLY A 32 11.86 -3.15 -8.12
N GLN A 33 11.18 -2.74 -9.20
CA GLN A 33 10.25 -1.61 -9.15
C GLN A 33 8.99 -1.93 -8.32
N ILE A 34 8.43 -3.13 -8.48
CA ILE A 34 7.26 -3.60 -7.73
C ILE A 34 7.61 -3.69 -6.24
N GLU A 35 8.74 -4.29 -5.86
CA GLU A 35 9.21 -4.35 -4.48
C GLU A 35 9.41 -2.94 -3.89
N GLY A 36 9.99 -2.03 -4.67
CA GLY A 36 10.14 -0.63 -4.30
C GLY A 36 8.80 0.07 -4.06
N LEU A 37 7.78 -0.20 -4.88
CA LEU A 37 6.42 0.31 -4.70
C LEU A 37 5.75 -0.27 -3.45
N ILE A 38 5.87 -1.59 -3.23
CA ILE A 38 5.32 -2.27 -2.03
C ILE A 38 5.89 -1.64 -0.76
N ARG A 39 7.21 -1.43 -0.72
CA ARG A 39 7.86 -0.80 0.43
C ARG A 39 7.34 0.62 0.68
N LYS A 40 7.20 1.44 -0.35
CA LYS A 40 6.63 2.80 -0.23
C LYS A 40 5.18 2.78 0.27
N VAL A 41 4.35 1.88 -0.25
CA VAL A 41 2.95 1.72 0.20
C VAL A 41 2.89 1.32 1.67
N ARG A 42 3.78 0.42 2.11
CA ARG A 42 3.93 0.05 3.53
C ARG A 42 4.32 1.25 4.38
N GLU A 43 5.38 1.97 4.02
CA GLU A 43 5.84 3.18 4.73
C GLU A 43 4.70 4.22 4.85
N TRP A 44 3.92 4.43 3.79
CA TRP A 44 2.75 5.32 3.83
C TRP A 44 1.63 4.80 4.71
N SER A 45 1.34 3.49 4.67
CA SER A 45 0.34 2.86 5.53
C SER A 45 0.70 3.02 7.01
N ASP A 46 1.97 2.81 7.37
CA ASP A 46 2.46 2.93 8.74
C ASP A 46 2.35 4.39 9.23
N GLY A 47 2.79 5.35 8.41
CA GLY A 47 2.65 6.78 8.73
C GLY A 47 1.19 7.23 8.84
N MET A 48 0.28 6.65 8.05
CA MET A 48 -1.15 6.92 8.16
C MET A 48 -1.76 6.36 9.45
N HIS A 49 -1.36 5.16 9.88
CA HIS A 49 -1.77 4.61 11.17
C HIS A 49 -1.33 5.51 12.33
N GLU A 50 -0.06 5.95 12.32
CA GLU A 50 0.46 6.85 13.37
C GLU A 50 -0.30 8.18 13.41
N LYS A 51 -0.59 8.76 12.24
CA LYS A 51 -1.37 9.99 12.15
C LYS A 51 -2.79 9.83 12.71
N ILE A 52 -3.47 8.73 12.38
CA ILE A 52 -4.80 8.41 12.89
C ILE A 52 -4.76 8.24 14.41
N LEU A 53 -3.76 7.53 14.94
CA LEU A 53 -3.61 7.35 16.38
C LEU A 53 -3.45 8.69 17.09
N LYS A 54 -2.57 9.57 16.58
CA LYS A 54 -2.32 10.89 17.16
C LYS A 54 -3.57 11.78 17.13
N PHE A 55 -4.34 11.74 16.05
CA PHE A 55 -5.58 12.50 15.93
C PHE A 55 -6.65 11.96 16.90
N GLY A 56 -6.72 10.65 17.09
CA GLY A 56 -7.58 10.04 18.11
C GLY A 56 -7.23 10.51 19.53
N GLN A 57 -5.94 10.57 19.86
CA GLN A 57 -5.47 11.10 21.15
C GLN A 57 -5.85 12.58 21.34
N MET A 58 -5.63 13.42 20.34
CA MET A 58 -6.01 14.85 20.41
C MET A 58 -7.53 15.03 20.57
N MET A 59 -8.34 14.18 19.93
CA MET A 59 -9.78 14.18 20.12
C MET A 59 -10.19 13.76 21.54
N GLU A 60 -9.57 12.72 22.10
CA GLU A 60 -9.82 12.27 23.47
C GLU A 60 -9.45 13.36 24.49
N GLU A 61 -8.28 13.98 24.31
CA GLU A 61 -7.86 15.14 25.11
C GLU A 61 -8.87 16.28 24.98
N GLY A 62 -9.27 16.62 23.75
CA GLY A 62 -10.25 17.66 23.45
C GLY A 62 -11.62 17.42 24.10
N GLN A 63 -12.07 16.16 24.18
CA GLN A 63 -13.32 15.77 24.83
C GLN A 63 -13.27 15.87 26.36
N ASN A 64 -12.08 15.75 26.96
CA ASN A 64 -11.90 15.91 28.41
C ASN A 64 -11.96 17.37 28.87
N PHE A 65 -11.97 18.34 27.96
CA PHE A 65 -12.18 19.74 28.33
C PHE A 65 -13.67 20.04 28.54
N SER A 66 -14.02 20.56 29.73
CA SER A 66 -15.40 20.88 30.08
C SER A 66 -15.97 22.12 29.37
N HIS A 67 -15.11 22.96 28.79
CA HIS A 67 -15.49 24.14 28.03
C HIS A 67 -14.51 24.37 26.88
N LEU A 68 -14.98 24.12 25.66
CA LEU A 68 -14.32 24.57 24.44
C LEU A 68 -14.93 25.92 24.03
N ASP A 69 -14.08 26.88 23.71
CA ASP A 69 -14.54 28.10 23.04
C ASP A 69 -14.88 27.79 21.56
N VAL A 70 -15.51 28.74 20.86
CA VAL A 70 -15.93 28.54 19.46
C VAL A 70 -14.76 28.11 18.56
N PRO A 71 -13.57 28.75 18.61
CA PRO A 71 -12.41 28.29 17.84
C PRO A 71 -11.97 26.86 18.17
N ALA A 72 -12.02 26.44 19.44
CA ALA A 72 -11.66 25.09 19.83
C ALA A 72 -12.70 24.03 19.38
N MET A 73 -13.99 24.40 19.32
CA MET A 73 -15.02 23.56 18.71
C MET A 73 -14.82 23.40 17.19
N ASP A 74 -14.55 24.50 16.48
CA ASP A 74 -14.27 24.47 15.04
C ASP A 74 -13.02 23.62 14.74
N GLY A 75 -11.99 23.74 15.60
CA GLY A 75 -10.80 22.90 15.54
C GLY A 75 -11.10 21.42 15.75
N MET A 76 -12.00 21.08 16.68
CA MET A 76 -12.43 19.70 16.93
C MET A 76 -13.20 19.12 15.73
N GLU A 77 -14.12 19.89 15.13
CA GLU A 77 -14.85 19.45 13.94
C GLU A 77 -13.90 19.16 12.77
N CYS A 78 -12.94 20.07 12.53
CA CYS A 78 -11.90 19.87 11.52
C CYS A 78 -11.04 18.62 11.78
N LEU A 79 -10.70 18.34 13.05
CA LEU A 79 -9.97 17.12 13.43
C LEU A 79 -10.80 15.85 13.14
N ILE A 80 -12.10 15.86 13.42
CA ILE A 80 -13.00 14.73 13.13
C ILE A 80 -13.09 14.46 11.63
N GLU A 81 -13.28 15.51 10.82
CA GLU A 81 -13.31 15.39 9.36
C GLU A 81 -11.97 14.86 8.81
N ALA A 82 -10.86 15.41 9.30
CA ALA A 82 -9.53 14.98 8.91
C ALA A 82 -9.27 13.52 9.32
N GLN A 83 -9.77 13.09 10.48
CA GLN A 83 -9.65 11.73 10.96
C GLN A 83 -10.43 10.74 10.08
N ALA A 84 -11.68 11.07 9.74
CA ALA A 84 -12.49 10.26 8.82
C ALA A 84 -11.81 10.13 7.45
N ARG A 85 -11.29 11.24 6.91
CA ARG A 85 -10.55 11.24 5.65
C ARG A 85 -9.28 10.39 5.71
N ASN A 86 -8.52 10.49 6.80
CA ASN A 86 -7.32 9.67 6.99
C ASN A 86 -7.67 8.17 7.01
N GLY A 87 -8.78 7.80 7.67
CA GLY A 87 -9.28 6.42 7.68
C GLY A 87 -9.62 5.89 6.28
N VAL A 88 -10.29 6.70 5.44
CA VAL A 88 -10.58 6.34 4.04
C VAL A 88 -9.29 6.14 3.24
N ILE A 89 -8.31 7.02 3.38
CA ILE A 89 -7.01 6.92 2.70
C ILE A 89 -6.29 5.63 3.13
N LEU A 90 -6.23 5.36 4.43
CA LEU A 90 -5.58 4.16 4.95
C LEU A 90 -6.27 2.88 4.44
N HIS A 91 -7.60 2.84 4.47
CA HIS A 91 -8.37 1.73 3.93
C HIS A 91 -8.06 1.51 2.43
N ALA A 92 -7.96 2.58 1.64
CA ALA A 92 -7.62 2.48 0.23
C ALA A 92 -6.19 1.94 -0.01
N LEU A 93 -5.22 2.31 0.84
CA LEU A 93 -3.86 1.80 0.77
C LEU A 93 -3.82 0.30 1.10
N VAL A 94 -4.49 -0.12 2.19
CA VAL A 94 -4.49 -1.53 2.65
C VAL A 94 -5.31 -2.44 1.74
N ALA A 95 -6.49 -1.99 1.27
CA ALA A 95 -7.35 -2.78 0.40
C ALA A 95 -6.71 -3.06 -0.98
N LYS A 96 -5.85 -2.16 -1.47
CA LYS A 96 -5.00 -2.42 -2.64
C LYS A 96 -4.01 -3.55 -2.34
N SER A 97 -3.31 -3.48 -1.21
CA SER A 97 -2.33 -4.50 -0.82
C SER A 97 -2.91 -5.91 -0.64
N ILE A 98 -4.18 -6.04 -0.20
CA ILE A 98 -4.84 -7.35 -0.03
C ILE A 98 -5.27 -7.97 -1.37
N LYS A 99 -5.62 -7.16 -2.38
CA LYS A 99 -5.92 -7.68 -3.72
C LYS A 99 -4.69 -8.24 -4.44
N ASP A 100 -3.51 -7.68 -4.16
CA ASP A 100 -2.26 -8.14 -4.75
C ASP A 100 -1.64 -9.35 -3.99
N GLY A 101 -2.03 -9.57 -2.72
CA GLY A 101 -1.53 -10.67 -1.88
C GLY A 101 -2.28 -12.00 -1.95
N LYS A 102 -3.36 -12.12 -2.72
CA LYS A 102 -4.18 -13.35 -2.86
C LYS A 102 -3.92 -14.14 -4.15
N VAL A 103 -2.75 -13.98 -4.77
CA VAL A 103 -2.33 -14.78 -5.94
C VAL A 103 -1.36 -15.92 -5.55
N GLY A 104 -0.94 -16.01 -4.28
CA GLY A 104 0.18 -16.86 -3.86
C GLY A 104 -0.11 -18.23 -3.24
N ASP A 105 -1.36 -18.57 -2.88
CA ASP A 105 -1.63 -19.79 -2.07
C ASP A 105 -2.39 -20.91 -2.82
N GLU A 106 -2.84 -20.68 -4.06
CA GLU A 106 -3.60 -21.71 -4.81
C GLU A 106 -2.73 -22.57 -5.75
N CYS A 107 -1.39 -22.45 -5.71
CA CYS A 107 -0.49 -23.13 -6.68
C CYS A 107 0.46 -24.18 -6.07
N LEU A 108 0.22 -24.68 -4.85
CA LEU A 108 1.04 -25.72 -4.22
C LEU A 108 0.36 -27.10 -4.14
N THR A 109 -0.73 -27.32 -4.87
CA THR A 109 -1.31 -28.67 -4.99
C THR A 109 -2.00 -28.88 -6.34
N ALA A 110 -1.23 -28.99 -7.42
CA ALA A 110 -1.61 -29.67 -8.66
C ALA A 110 -0.37 -30.01 -9.48
#